data_AF-A0A6N8HEA9-F1
#
_entry.id   AF-A0A6N8HEA9-F1
#
_cell.length_a   1.000
_cell.length_b   1.000
_cell.length_c   1.000
_cell.angle_alpha   90.00
_cell.angle_beta   90.00
_cell.angle_gamma   90.00
#
_symmetry.space_group_name_H-M   'P 1'
#
loop_
_entity.id
_entity.type
_entity.pdbx_description
1 polymer ?
#
loop_
_entity_poly.entity_id
_entity_poly.type
_entity_poly.pdbx_seq_one_letter_code
_entity_poly.pdbx_strand_id
1 'polypeptide(L)'
;MLKKQEEIVNLTIEGGSQFGSISFQPMAGLVIGCVIYTNNAANPGFVTAKITDQNGEAVSAPCDIRNYRSREAGYKEGCKPLYFETGKKMYDFEVNSDQPFESDFKCQLVLIYENDLTQKC
;
A
#
# COMPACT_ATOMS: atom_id res chain seq x y z
N MET A 1 0.33 -11.17 23.41
CA MET A 1 0.77 -10.10 22.51
C MET A 1 -0.32 -9.94 21.45
N LEU A 2 -0.99 -8.79 21.36
CA LEU A 2 -1.91 -8.53 20.24
C LEU A 2 -1.06 -8.53 18.97
N LYS A 3 -1.38 -9.39 17.99
CA LYS A 3 -0.77 -9.30 16.66
C LYS A 3 -1.12 -7.92 16.12
N LYS A 4 -0.12 -7.17 15.63
CA LYS A 4 -0.37 -5.89 14.94
C LYS A 4 -1.31 -6.18 13.77
N GLN A 5 -2.46 -5.51 13.75
CA GLN A 5 -3.47 -5.66 12.69
C GLN A 5 -3.10 -4.85 11.44
N GLU A 6 -2.11 -3.98 11.57
CA GLU A 6 -1.67 -3.08 10.53
C GLU A 6 -0.15 -3.02 10.46
N GLU A 7 0.36 -2.82 9.25
CA GLU A 7 1.74 -2.48 8.99
C GLU A 7 1.81 -1.29 8.04
N ILE A 8 2.75 -0.37 8.30
CA ILE A 8 2.88 0.89 7.57
C ILE A 8 4.22 0.90 6.82
N VAL A 9 4.15 1.15 5.52
CA VAL A 9 5.30 1.34 4.63
C VAL A 9 5.26 2.78 4.12
N ASN A 10 6.30 3.55 4.39
CA ASN A 10 6.39 4.95 3.97
C ASN A 10 7.22 5.07 2.69
N LEU A 11 6.76 5.90 1.75
CA LEU A 11 7.47 6.24 0.53
C LEU A 11 7.46 7.78 0.35
N THR A 12 8.62 8.33 -0.01
CA THR A 12 8.77 9.74 -0.39
C THR A 12 9.31 9.79 -1.82
N ILE A 13 8.68 10.61 -2.66
CA ILE A 13 9.13 10.95 -4.01
C ILE A 13 9.50 12.44 -3.97
N GLU A 14 10.75 12.76 -4.25
CA GLU A 14 11.22 14.15 -4.25
C GLU A 14 10.51 14.98 -5.34
N GLY A 15 10.28 16.26 -5.07
CA GLY A 15 9.77 17.20 -6.07
C GLY A 15 10.63 17.18 -7.35
N GLY A 16 10.00 17.23 -8.52
CA GLY A 16 10.64 17.09 -9.83
C GLY A 16 10.84 15.64 -10.29
N SER A 17 10.58 14.65 -9.43
CA SER A 17 10.55 13.24 -9.82
C SER A 17 9.11 12.78 -10.13
N GLN A 18 8.99 11.68 -10.86
CA GLN A 18 7.70 11.08 -11.24
C GLN A 18 7.53 9.63 -10.76
N PHE A 19 8.56 9.07 -10.13
CA PHE A 19 8.60 7.66 -9.71
C PHE A 19 9.29 7.52 -8.36
N GLY A 20 8.77 6.61 -7.53
CA GLY A 20 9.44 6.10 -6.35
C GLY A 20 9.07 4.65 -6.09
N SER A 21 10.01 3.94 -5.48
CA SER A 21 9.82 2.54 -5.06
C SER A 21 10.47 2.31 -3.71
N ILE A 22 9.89 1.40 -2.93
CA ILE A 22 10.51 0.87 -1.72
C ILE A 22 10.25 -0.63 -1.62
N SER A 23 11.32 -1.38 -1.38
CA SER A 23 11.25 -2.79 -1.03
C SER A 23 11.04 -2.95 0.47
N PHE A 24 10.15 -3.85 0.87
CA PHE A 24 9.84 -4.09 2.28
C PHE A 24 9.54 -5.57 2.54
N GLN A 25 9.72 -5.99 3.80
CA GLN A 25 9.38 -7.32 4.28
C GLN A 25 8.24 -7.22 5.30
N PRO A 26 6.98 -7.49 4.89
CA PRO A 26 5.85 -7.43 5.80
C PRO A 26 5.93 -8.52 6.88
N MET A 27 5.27 -8.27 8.02
CA MET A 27 5.02 -9.24 9.07
C MET A 27 4.33 -10.48 8.50
N ALA A 28 4.64 -11.63 9.08
CA ALA A 28 3.99 -12.90 8.75
C ALA A 28 2.49 -12.84 9.05
N GLY A 29 1.66 -13.13 8.05
CA GLY A 29 0.21 -13.25 8.18
C GLY A 29 -0.51 -13.04 6.86
N LEU A 30 -1.82 -13.29 6.90
CA LEU A 30 -2.72 -13.05 5.79
C LEU A 30 -3.08 -11.56 5.71
N VAL A 31 -2.66 -10.89 4.64
CA VAL A 31 -3.16 -9.55 4.30
C VAL A 31 -4.51 -9.71 3.62
N ILE A 32 -5.50 -8.92 4.05
CA ILE A 32 -6.88 -8.92 3.52
C ILE A 32 -7.26 -7.62 2.84
N GLY A 33 -6.44 -6.58 2.98
CA GLY A 33 -6.66 -5.32 2.30
C GLY A 33 -5.53 -4.33 2.52
N CYS A 34 -5.64 -3.20 1.82
CA CYS A 34 -4.71 -2.10 1.97
C CYS A 34 -5.38 -0.74 1.75
N VAL A 35 -4.75 0.29 2.28
CA VAL A 35 -5.07 1.70 1.97
C VAL A 35 -3.79 2.49 1.72
N ILE A 36 -3.90 3.57 0.96
CA ILE A 36 -2.81 4.54 0.76
C ILE A 36 -3.28 5.92 1.21
N TYR A 37 -2.54 6.51 2.15
CA TYR A 37 -2.69 7.91 2.53
C TYR A 37 -1.57 8.73 1.90
N THR A 38 -1.89 9.95 1.47
CA THR A 38 -0.91 10.85 0.86
C THR A 38 -0.96 12.22 1.53
N ASN A 39 0.11 13.01 1.39
CA ASN A 39 0.10 14.41 1.77
C ASN A 39 -0.62 15.32 0.76
N ASN A 40 -1.28 14.76 -0.25
CA ASN A 40 -1.94 15.50 -1.34
C ASN A 40 -1.03 16.52 -2.05
N ALA A 41 0.27 16.22 -2.20
CA ALA A 41 1.15 17.04 -3.02
C ALA A 41 0.61 17.15 -4.44
N ALA A 42 0.65 18.37 -5.00
CA ALA A 42 0.11 18.64 -6.33
C ALA A 42 0.86 17.84 -7.40
N ASN A 43 0.08 17.19 -8.27
CA ASN A 43 0.56 16.56 -9.48
C ASN A 43 -0.51 16.76 -10.57
N PRO A 44 -0.19 17.39 -11.71
CA PRO A 44 -1.15 17.60 -12.79
C PRO A 44 -1.47 16.32 -13.58
N GLY A 45 -0.72 15.25 -13.33
CA GLY A 45 -0.77 13.97 -13.99
C GLY A 45 -1.62 12.90 -13.30
N PHE A 46 -1.68 11.73 -13.93
CA PHE A 46 -2.30 10.52 -13.43
C PHE A 46 -1.33 9.76 -12.52
N VAL A 47 -1.69 9.58 -11.25
CA VAL A 47 -0.85 8.89 -10.25
C VAL A 47 -1.33 7.46 -10.07
N THR A 48 -0.43 6.51 -10.27
CA THR A 48 -0.68 5.07 -10.12
C THR A 48 0.18 4.47 -9.01
N ALA A 49 -0.36 3.45 -8.36
CA ALA A 49 0.34 2.63 -7.38
C ALA A 49 0.21 1.15 -7.74
N LYS A 50 1.23 0.37 -7.40
CA LYS A 50 1.22 -1.10 -7.51
C LYS A 50 1.99 -1.76 -6.37
N ILE A 51 1.70 -3.03 -6.13
CA ILE A 51 2.46 -3.88 -5.19
C ILE A 51 2.84 -5.15 -5.94
N THR A 52 4.12 -5.49 -5.94
CA THR A 52 4.64 -6.72 -6.56
C THR A 52 5.33 -7.60 -5.52
N ASP A 53 5.32 -8.91 -5.76
CA ASP A 53 6.14 -9.85 -5.01
C ASP A 53 7.59 -9.86 -5.53
N GLN A 54 8.46 -10.59 -4.84
CA GLN A 54 9.87 -10.78 -5.21
C GLN A 54 10.12 -11.39 -6.61
N ASN A 55 9.11 -11.98 -7.24
CA ASN A 55 9.22 -12.54 -8.60
C ASN A 55 8.76 -11.52 -9.66
N GLY A 56 8.33 -10.32 -9.24
CA GLY A 56 7.75 -9.30 -10.10
C GLY A 56 6.26 -9.54 -10.42
N GLU A 57 5.61 -10.51 -9.76
CA GLU A 57 4.19 -10.74 -9.95
C GLU A 57 3.37 -9.68 -9.20
N ALA A 58 2.36 -9.12 -9.88
CA ALA A 58 1.51 -8.10 -9.29
C ALA A 58 0.56 -8.73 -8.25
N VAL A 59 0.80 -8.42 -6.97
CA VAL A 59 -0.13 -8.69 -5.87
C VAL A 59 -1.26 -7.67 -5.88
N SER A 60 -0.92 -6.42 -6.16
CA SER A 60 -1.88 -5.39 -6.55
C SER A 60 -1.45 -4.81 -7.88
N ALA A 61 -2.25 -5.05 -8.92
CA ALA A 61 -2.05 -4.48 -10.25
C ALA A 61 -1.94 -2.94 -10.21
N PRO A 62 -1.17 -2.34 -11.14
CA PRO A 62 -1.07 -0.89 -11.27
C PRO A 62 -2.44 -0.28 -11.51
N CYS A 63 -2.83 0.64 -10.65
CA CYS A 63 -4.08 1.38 -10.81
C CYS A 63 -3.98 2.75 -10.15
N ASP A 64 -4.96 3.60 -10.43
CA ASP A 64 -5.09 4.91 -9.82
C ASP A 64 -4.95 4.83 -8.30
N ILE A 65 -4.10 5.68 -7.73
CA ILE A 65 -3.83 5.72 -6.29
C ILE A 65 -5.12 5.98 -5.46
N ARG A 66 -6.11 6.67 -6.03
CA ARG A 66 -7.43 6.92 -5.40
C ARG A 66 -8.27 5.65 -5.25
N ASN A 67 -7.90 4.55 -5.90
CA ASN A 67 -8.53 3.26 -5.69
C ASN A 67 -8.16 2.63 -4.34
N TYR A 68 -7.08 3.11 -3.69
CA TYR A 68 -6.62 2.67 -2.38
C TYR A 68 -7.19 3.50 -1.22
N ARG A 69 -8.18 4.37 -1.47
CA ARG A 69 -8.79 5.20 -0.43
C ARG A 69 -9.58 4.36 0.58
N SER A 70 -9.64 4.82 1.84
CA SER A 70 -10.66 4.37 2.78
C SER A 70 -12.03 4.88 2.34
N ARG A 71 -13.04 4.01 2.26
CA ARG A 71 -14.39 4.34 1.76
C ARG A 71 -15.38 4.74 2.85
N GLU A 72 -14.91 5.06 4.05
CA GLU A 72 -15.74 5.36 5.25
C GLU A 72 -16.78 4.27 5.64
N ALA A 73 -16.80 3.13 4.94
CA ALA A 73 -17.36 1.87 5.43
C ALA A 73 -16.44 1.28 6.51
N GLY A 74 -16.95 0.37 7.34
CA GLY A 74 -16.17 -0.25 8.42
C GLY A 74 -14.79 -0.74 7.94
N TYR A 75 -13.78 -0.74 8.81
CA TYR A 75 -12.36 -0.84 8.43
C TYR A 75 -12.00 -1.96 7.42
N LYS A 76 -12.63 -3.15 7.53
CA LYS A 76 -12.48 -4.25 6.56
C LYS A 76 -13.16 -3.98 5.21
N GLU A 77 -14.33 -3.35 5.24
CA GLU A 77 -15.19 -3.08 4.07
C GLU A 77 -14.79 -1.80 3.34
N GLY A 78 -14.08 -0.90 4.03
CA GLY A 78 -13.65 0.40 3.53
C GLY A 78 -12.33 0.38 2.76
N CYS A 79 -11.55 -0.70 2.82
CA CYS A 79 -10.22 -0.78 2.21
C CYS A 79 -10.25 -1.37 0.78
N LYS A 80 -9.14 -1.24 0.05
CA LYS A 80 -8.97 -1.98 -1.21
C LYS A 80 -8.72 -3.44 -0.87
N PRO A 81 -9.52 -4.39 -1.38
CA PRO A 81 -9.32 -5.81 -1.10
C PRO A 81 -8.00 -6.28 -1.69
N LEU A 82 -7.25 -7.03 -0.90
CA LEU A 82 -5.96 -7.58 -1.27
C LEU A 82 -5.77 -8.87 -0.46
N TYR A 83 -5.70 -10.03 -1.11
CA TYR A 83 -5.72 -11.31 -0.40
C TYR A 83 -4.46 -12.12 -0.72
N PHE A 84 -3.48 -12.11 0.19
CA PHE A 84 -2.26 -12.88 0.04
C PHE A 84 -1.59 -13.17 1.38
N GLU A 85 -0.96 -14.33 1.48
CA GLU A 85 -0.11 -14.70 2.62
C GLU A 85 1.29 -14.14 2.40
N THR A 86 1.81 -13.37 3.36
CA THR A 86 3.10 -12.69 3.21
C THR A 86 4.29 -13.66 3.25
N GLY A 87 4.18 -14.73 4.04
CA GLY A 87 5.21 -15.78 4.14
C GLY A 87 6.63 -15.28 4.47
N LYS A 88 6.78 -14.07 5.03
CA LYS A 88 8.06 -13.34 5.21
C LYS A 88 8.84 -13.11 3.89
N LYS A 89 8.15 -13.03 2.76
CA LYS A 89 8.77 -12.70 1.46
C LYS A 89 9.01 -11.19 1.33
N MET A 90 9.86 -10.80 0.39
CA MET A 90 10.05 -9.40 0.01
C MET A 90 8.96 -8.98 -0.98
N TYR A 91 8.56 -7.71 -0.89
CA TYR A 91 7.61 -7.07 -1.78
C TYR A 91 8.12 -5.68 -2.15
N ASP A 92 7.66 -5.17 -3.28
CA ASP A 92 7.94 -3.81 -3.72
C ASP A 92 6.64 -3.01 -3.76
N PHE A 93 6.68 -1.81 -3.18
CA PHE A 93 5.64 -0.80 -3.32
C PHE A 93 6.14 0.31 -4.23
N GLU A 94 5.45 0.50 -5.35
CA GLU A 94 5.81 1.51 -6.35
C GLU A 94 4.69 2.52 -6.53
N VAL A 95 5.08 3.78 -6.70
CA VAL A 95 4.21 4.87 -7.13
C VAL A 95 4.83 5.53 -8.34
N ASN A 96 4.01 5.74 -9.38
CA ASN A 96 4.43 6.32 -10.65
C ASN A 96 3.40 7.36 -11.09
N SER A 97 3.86 8.44 -11.71
CA SER A 97 3.02 9.44 -12.35
C SER A 97 3.54 9.74 -13.75
N ASP A 98 2.63 10.10 -14.66
CA ASP A 98 2.96 10.59 -15.99
C ASP A 98 3.46 12.05 -16.02
N GLN A 99 3.41 12.76 -14.88
CA GLN A 99 3.99 14.08 -14.69
C GLN A 99 4.83 14.15 -13.40
N PRO A 100 5.89 14.97 -13.36
CA PRO A 100 6.64 15.21 -12.14
C PRO A 100 5.78 15.83 -11.03
N PHE A 101 6.05 15.48 -9.77
CA PHE A 101 5.45 16.15 -8.62
C PHE A 101 6.03 17.55 -8.43
N GLU A 102 5.20 18.54 -8.07
CA GLU A 102 5.66 19.92 -7.86
C GLU A 102 6.40 20.13 -6.53
N SER A 103 6.20 19.22 -5.58
CA SER A 103 6.82 19.19 -4.26
C SER A 103 6.96 17.74 -3.80
N ASP A 104 7.62 17.49 -2.67
CA ASP A 104 7.77 16.14 -2.14
C ASP A 104 6.41 15.47 -1.95
N PHE A 105 6.19 14.41 -2.72
CA PHE A 105 5.03 13.54 -2.55
C PHE A 105 5.34 12.48 -1.50
N LYS A 106 4.55 12.45 -0.44
CA LYS A 106 4.70 11.52 0.67
C LYS A 106 3.47 10.64 0.74
N CYS A 107 3.68 9.33 0.82
CA CYS A 107 2.57 8.40 1.00
C CYS A 107 2.89 7.29 1.99
N GLN A 108 1.83 6.74 2.57
CA GLN A 108 1.84 5.63 3.50
C GLN A 108 0.96 4.52 2.93
N LEU A 109 1.57 3.40 2.57
CA LEU A 109 0.86 2.15 2.33
C LEU A 109 0.59 1.52 3.70
N VAL A 110 -0.68 1.24 3.98
CA VAL A 110 -1.10 0.52 5.18
C VAL A 110 -1.63 -0.85 4.75
N LEU A 111 -0.95 -1.90 5.17
CA LEU A 111 -1.39 -3.29 5.00
C LEU A 111 -2.27 -3.68 6.18
N ILE A 112 -3.44 -4.25 5.90
CA ILE A 112 -4.41 -4.68 6.90
C ILE A 112 -4.40 -6.21 6.92
N TYR A 113 -4.11 -6.76 8.10
CA TYR A 113 -4.04 -8.20 8.32
C TYR A 113 -5.37 -8.76 8.79
N GLU A 114 -5.62 -10.01 8.45
CA GLU A 114 -6.71 -10.75 9.06
C GLU A 114 -6.49 -10.84 10.57
N ASN A 115 -7.46 -10.31 11.31
CA ASN A 115 -7.52 -10.49 12.74
C ASN A 115 -8.27 -11.80 13.04
N ASP A 116 -7.51 -12.88 13.24
CA ASP A 116 -8.09 -14.14 13.74
C ASP A 116 -8.38 -14.01 15.24
N LEU A 117 -9.57 -13.50 15.57
CA LEU A 117 -10.10 -13.46 16.92
C LEU A 117 -10.61 -14.83 17.39
N THR A 118 -10.66 -15.84 16.52
CA THR A 118 -11.20 -17.17 16.83
C THR A 118 -10.17 -18.16 17.38
N GLN A 119 -8.87 -17.85 17.29
CA GLN A 119 -7.79 -18.64 17.91
C GLN A 119 -7.64 -18.45 19.43
N LYS A 120 -8.64 -17.86 20.10
CA LYS A 120 -8.72 -17.83 21.56
C LYS A 120 -10.09 -18.30 22.04
N CYS A 121 -10.26 -19.62 22.12
CA CYS A 121 -11.07 -20.31 23.12
C CYS A 121 -10.39 -21.66 23.38
#